data_AF-A0A9X7T205-F1
#
_entry.id   AF-A0A9X7T205-F1
#
_cell.length_a   1.000
_cell.length_b   1.000
_cell.length_c   1.000
_cell.angle_alpha   90.00
_cell.angle_beta   90.00
_cell.angle_gamma   90.00
#
_symmetry.space_group_name_H-M   'P 1'
#
loop_
_entity.id
_entity.type
_entity.pdbx_description
1 polymer ?
#
loop_
_entity_poly.entity_id
_entity_poly.type
_entity_poly.pdbx_seq_one_letter_code
_entity_poly.pdbx_strand_id
1 'polypeptide(L)'
;MAEEIIDAVADSVIADEKTNGEATSYTDAQIEDLMKPLRDEIERLNKERDESVPKAEIEYQNRMKELWQKEVNLELKLEGLHDFAEFFFVEEGHYEELEAKIKRFKEVLGKRDLNNGFVPESHRSADKYTLAEKSKDTKAMIGSKLSKLFK
;
A
#
# COMPACT_ATOMS: atom_id res chain seq x y z
N MET A 1 -12.29 -28.61 26.44
CA MET A 1 -10.82 -28.79 26.58
C MET A 1 -10.26 -28.14 27.84
N ALA A 2 -10.61 -26.90 28.22
CA ALA A 2 -10.12 -26.32 29.48
C ALA A 2 -10.78 -26.92 30.74
N GLU A 3 -12.11 -27.18 30.71
CA GLU A 3 -12.83 -27.80 31.85
C GLU A 3 -12.37 -29.24 32.14
N GLU A 4 -12.04 -30.01 31.09
CA GLU A 4 -11.60 -31.42 31.21
C GLU A 4 -10.22 -31.55 31.87
N ILE A 5 -9.35 -30.54 31.74
CA ILE A 5 -8.04 -30.50 32.38
C ILE A 5 -8.17 -30.17 33.87
N ILE A 6 -9.17 -29.39 34.26
CA ILE A 6 -9.39 -28.97 35.65
C ILE A 6 -9.86 -30.16 36.49
N ASP A 7 -10.81 -30.95 36.00
CA ASP A 7 -11.29 -32.15 36.69
C ASP A 7 -10.19 -33.22 36.79
N ALA A 8 -9.37 -33.40 35.75
CA ALA A 8 -8.27 -34.36 35.76
C ALA A 8 -7.14 -33.99 36.73
N VAL A 9 -6.87 -32.69 36.92
CA VAL A 9 -5.88 -32.21 37.90
C VAL A 9 -6.41 -32.38 39.32
N ALA A 10 -7.69 -32.09 39.57
CA ALA A 10 -8.31 -32.28 40.88
C ALA A 10 -8.27 -33.74 41.34
N ASP A 11 -8.58 -34.69 40.44
CA ASP A 11 -8.50 -36.13 40.76
C ASP A 11 -7.07 -36.62 41.03
N SER A 12 -6.06 -36.03 40.38
CA SER A 12 -4.66 -36.42 40.59
C SER A 12 -4.10 -35.98 41.94
N VAL A 13 -4.57 -34.84 42.46
CA VAL A 13 -4.15 -34.31 43.77
C VAL A 13 -4.72 -35.13 44.93
N ILE A 14 -5.90 -35.74 44.76
CA ILE A 14 -6.55 -36.56 45.80
C ILE A 14 -5.88 -37.95 45.94
N ALA A 15 -5.23 -38.46 44.89
CA ALA A 15 -4.66 -39.81 44.88
C ALA A 15 -3.32 -39.94 45.63
N ASP A 16 -2.55 -38.86 45.77
CA ASP A 16 -1.17 -38.90 46.29
C ASP A 16 -1.04 -38.79 47.82
N GLU A 17 -2.10 -38.50 48.57
CA GLU A 17 -2.02 -38.26 50.02
C GLU A 17 -2.14 -39.49 50.95
N LYS A 18 -2.09 -40.74 50.45
CA LYS A 18 -2.16 -41.92 51.34
C LYS A 18 -0.83 -42.35 51.97
N THR A 19 0.26 -41.62 51.78
CA THR A 19 1.53 -41.94 52.45
C THR A 19 2.29 -40.72 52.97
N ASN A 20 2.20 -40.55 54.29
CA ASN A 20 3.27 -40.11 55.20
C ASN A 20 3.41 -38.60 55.53
N GLY A 21 3.17 -38.26 56.82
CA GLY A 21 3.71 -37.07 57.50
C GLY A 21 2.80 -35.84 57.56
N GLU A 22 2.21 -35.57 58.73
CA GLU A 22 1.50 -34.34 59.13
C GLU A 22 0.86 -33.52 58.00
N ALA A 23 -0.17 -34.08 57.37
CA ALA A 23 -0.99 -33.34 56.42
C ALA A 23 -1.87 -32.33 57.19
N THR A 24 -1.52 -31.04 57.14
CA THR A 24 -2.53 -29.98 57.23
C THR A 24 -3.44 -30.11 56.01
N SER A 25 -4.40 -31.03 56.10
CA SER A 25 -5.45 -31.22 55.11
C SER A 25 -6.28 -29.93 55.05
N TYR A 26 -6.15 -29.20 53.96
CA TYR A 26 -7.06 -28.09 53.66
C TYR A 26 -8.44 -28.70 53.44
N THR A 27 -9.43 -28.21 54.17
CA THR A 27 -10.82 -28.56 53.89
C THR A 27 -11.19 -28.11 52.47
N ASP A 28 -12.12 -28.79 51.81
CA ASP A 28 -12.58 -28.44 50.46
C ASP A 28 -12.98 -26.96 50.35
N ALA A 29 -13.50 -26.37 51.43
CA ALA A 29 -13.81 -24.95 51.53
C ALA A 29 -12.57 -24.03 51.50
N GLN A 30 -11.46 -24.43 52.10
CA GLN A 30 -10.20 -23.70 52.06
C GLN A 30 -9.51 -23.82 50.69
N ILE A 31 -9.66 -24.97 50.03
CA ILE A 31 -9.18 -25.16 48.65
C ILE A 31 -9.97 -24.24 47.70
N GLU A 32 -11.30 -24.20 47.81
CA GLU A 32 -12.13 -23.30 46.99
C GLU A 32 -11.82 -21.82 47.26
N ASP A 33 -11.56 -21.42 48.51
CA ASP A 33 -11.19 -20.04 48.86
C ASP A 33 -9.83 -19.64 48.28
N LEU A 34 -8.87 -20.57 48.22
CA LEU A 34 -7.58 -20.36 47.57
C LEU A 34 -7.67 -20.36 46.03
N MET A 35 -8.58 -21.15 45.45
CA MET A 35 -8.75 -21.25 44.00
C MET A 35 -9.60 -20.11 43.40
N LYS A 36 -10.52 -19.54 44.17
CA LYS A 36 -11.35 -18.41 43.75
C LYS A 36 -10.58 -17.23 43.15
N PRO A 37 -9.57 -16.65 43.82
CA PRO A 37 -8.82 -15.52 43.28
C PRO A 37 -8.05 -15.88 42.00
N LEU A 38 -7.60 -17.14 41.86
CA LEU A 38 -6.96 -17.64 40.63
C LEU A 38 -7.97 -17.75 39.48
N ARG A 39 -9.19 -18.24 39.75
CA ARG A 39 -10.28 -18.32 38.77
C ARG A 39 -10.69 -16.92 38.30
N ASP A 40 -10.85 -15.99 39.23
CA ASP A 40 -11.20 -14.59 38.95
C ASP A 40 -10.09 -13.90 38.11
N GLU A 41 -8.82 -14.16 38.40
CA GLU A 41 -7.69 -13.64 37.63
C GLU A 41 -7.65 -14.21 36.20
N ILE A 42 -7.88 -15.51 36.04
CA ILE A 42 -7.96 -16.16 34.73
C ILE A 42 -9.12 -15.60 33.91
N GLU A 43 -10.27 -15.38 34.53
CA GLU A 43 -11.44 -14.81 33.86
C GLU A 43 -11.19 -13.36 33.42
N ARG A 44 -10.54 -12.56 34.28
CA ARG A 44 -10.10 -11.20 33.94
C ARG A 44 -9.14 -11.18 32.76
N LEU A 45 -8.10 -12.03 32.78
CA LEU A 45 -7.10 -12.11 31.72
C LEU A 45 -7.70 -12.60 30.39
N ASN A 46 -8.62 -13.57 30.43
CA ASN A 46 -9.32 -14.02 29.23
C ASN A 46 -10.17 -12.89 28.63
N LYS A 47 -10.90 -12.15 29.46
CA LYS A 47 -11.68 -11.00 29.02
C LYS A 47 -10.81 -9.91 28.40
N GLU A 48 -9.68 -9.57 29.01
CA GLU A 48 -8.73 -8.58 28.48
C GLU A 48 -8.08 -9.04 27.16
N ARG A 49 -7.75 -10.32 27.03
CA ARG A 49 -7.27 -10.92 25.78
C ARG A 49 -8.33 -10.78 24.68
N ASP A 50 -9.56 -11.15 24.96
CA ASP A 50 -10.64 -11.14 23.97
C ASP A 50 -11.03 -9.71 23.57
N GLU A 51 -10.86 -8.72 24.45
CA GLU A 51 -11.06 -7.30 24.13
C GLU A 51 -9.86 -6.66 23.40
N SER A 52 -8.64 -7.18 23.58
CA SER A 52 -7.42 -6.65 22.97
C SER A 52 -7.19 -7.18 21.55
N VAL A 53 -7.58 -8.42 21.24
CA VAL A 53 -7.45 -8.99 19.89
C VAL A 53 -8.18 -8.16 18.82
N PRO A 54 -9.45 -7.74 19.00
CA PRO A 54 -10.14 -6.88 18.04
C PRO A 54 -9.46 -5.52 17.87
N LYS A 55 -8.93 -4.93 18.95
CA LYS A 55 -8.23 -3.64 18.90
C LYS A 55 -6.92 -3.73 18.13
N ALA A 56 -6.14 -4.78 18.38
CA ALA A 56 -4.87 -5.03 17.70
C ALA A 56 -5.07 -5.29 16.20
N GLU A 57 -6.09 -6.07 15.84
CA GLU A 57 -6.43 -6.31 14.44
C GLU A 57 -6.85 -5.01 13.73
N ILE A 58 -7.71 -4.20 14.36
CA ILE A 58 -8.12 -2.91 13.79
C ILE A 58 -6.91 -1.97 13.61
N GLU A 59 -6.02 -1.88 14.61
CA GLU A 59 -4.82 -1.05 14.51
C GLU A 59 -3.89 -1.55 13.38
N TYR A 60 -3.73 -2.86 13.24
CA TYR A 60 -2.94 -3.46 12.17
C TYR A 60 -3.51 -3.12 10.79
N GLN A 61 -4.81 -3.30 10.59
CA GLN A 61 -5.49 -2.95 9.33
C GLN A 61 -5.37 -1.46 8.99
N ASN A 62 -5.48 -0.59 10.00
CA ASN A 62 -5.28 0.85 9.81
C ASN A 62 -3.84 1.20 9.42
N ARG A 63 -2.84 0.54 10.03
CA ARG A 63 -1.43 0.72 9.64
C ARG A 63 -1.16 0.25 8.22
N MET A 64 -1.72 -0.89 7.80
CA MET A 64 -1.55 -1.38 6.43
C MET A 64 -2.14 -0.39 5.41
N LYS A 65 -3.33 0.13 5.67
CA LYS A 65 -3.94 1.21 4.87
C LYS A 65 -3.06 2.44 4.79
N GLU A 66 -2.53 2.89 5.92
CA GLU A 66 -1.68 4.08 5.96
C GLU A 66 -0.38 3.87 5.18
N LEU A 67 0.25 2.70 5.31
CA LEU A 67 1.46 2.35 4.57
C LEU A 67 1.19 2.31 3.06
N TRP A 68 0.08 1.68 2.65
CA TRP A 68 -0.34 1.63 1.26
C TRP A 68 -0.54 3.03 0.67
N GLN A 69 -1.25 3.91 1.39
CA GLN A 69 -1.46 5.29 0.94
C GLN A 69 -0.15 6.07 0.85
N LYS A 70 0.81 5.84 1.74
CA LYS A 70 2.14 6.45 1.66
C LYS A 70 2.92 5.95 0.44
N GLU A 71 2.88 4.65 0.17
CA GLU A 71 3.53 4.03 -0.97
C GLU A 71 2.99 4.56 -2.29
N VAL A 72 1.66 4.61 -2.44
CA VAL A 72 1.00 5.21 -3.61
C VAL A 72 1.44 6.67 -3.79
N ASN A 73 1.44 7.47 -2.72
CA ASN A 73 1.86 8.87 -2.78
C ASN A 73 3.33 9.04 -3.18
N LEU A 74 4.21 8.16 -2.70
CA LEU A 74 5.63 8.17 -3.07
C LEU A 74 5.81 7.86 -4.55
N GLU A 75 5.12 6.84 -5.05
CA GLU A 75 5.20 6.44 -6.45
C GLU A 75 4.70 7.56 -7.38
N LEU A 76 3.54 8.15 -7.05
CA LEU A 76 3.03 9.31 -7.78
C LEU A 76 3.98 10.51 -7.73
N LYS A 77 4.68 10.71 -6.61
CA LYS A 77 5.68 11.78 -6.50
C LYS A 77 6.91 11.52 -7.36
N LEU A 78 7.42 10.29 -7.39
CA LEU A 78 8.52 9.90 -8.27
C LEU A 78 8.16 10.13 -9.74
N GLU A 79 6.90 9.90 -10.07
CA GLU A 79 6.38 10.03 -11.43
C GLU A 79 5.90 11.44 -11.80
N GLY A 80 6.05 12.41 -10.90
CA GLY A 80 5.67 13.81 -11.11
C GLY A 80 4.16 14.05 -11.14
N LEU A 81 3.37 13.11 -10.61
CA LEU A 81 1.90 13.11 -10.59
C LEU A 81 1.32 13.43 -9.22
N HIS A 82 2.12 13.94 -8.28
CA HIS A 82 1.70 14.21 -6.90
C HIS A 82 0.45 15.11 -6.82
N ASP A 83 0.36 16.14 -7.66
CA ASP A 83 -0.78 17.07 -7.71
C ASP A 83 -2.09 16.39 -8.12
N PHE A 84 -2.02 15.17 -8.65
CA PHE A 84 -3.17 14.38 -9.10
C PHE A 84 -3.48 13.20 -8.18
N ALA A 85 -2.87 13.12 -6.98
CA ALA A 85 -3.02 11.99 -6.08
C ALA A 85 -4.48 11.65 -5.76
N GLU A 86 -5.34 12.66 -5.63
CA GLU A 86 -6.78 12.48 -5.39
C GLU A 86 -7.54 11.71 -6.49
N PHE A 87 -6.95 11.54 -7.68
CA PHE A 87 -7.55 10.80 -8.80
C PHE A 87 -7.09 9.34 -8.88
N PHE A 88 -6.10 8.94 -8.08
CA PHE A 88 -5.55 7.59 -8.08
C PHE A 88 -6.14 6.77 -6.93
N PHE A 89 -7.28 6.13 -7.20
CA PHE A 89 -7.86 5.13 -6.30
C PHE A 89 -7.43 3.73 -6.73
N VAL A 90 -6.70 3.04 -5.87
CA VAL A 90 -6.23 1.66 -6.07
C VAL A 90 -6.36 0.90 -4.75
N GLU A 91 -6.91 -0.31 -4.83
CA GLU A 91 -7.08 -1.21 -3.68
C GLU A 91 -5.71 -1.66 -3.12
N GLU A 92 -5.68 -1.97 -1.83
CA GLU A 92 -4.45 -2.37 -1.12
C GLU A 92 -3.81 -3.60 -1.78
N GLY A 93 -2.51 -3.52 -2.08
CA GLY A 93 -1.75 -4.64 -2.65
C GLY A 93 -1.86 -4.81 -4.17
N HIS A 94 -2.62 -3.96 -4.87
CA HIS A 94 -2.76 -4.00 -6.33
C HIS A 94 -1.78 -3.05 -7.04
N TYR A 95 -0.48 -3.28 -6.87
CA TYR A 95 0.56 -2.39 -7.38
C TYR A 95 0.59 -2.31 -8.92
N GLU A 96 0.30 -3.42 -9.60
CA GLU A 96 0.25 -3.47 -11.06
C GLU A 96 -0.89 -2.59 -11.62
N GLU A 97 -1.98 -2.45 -10.87
CA GLU A 97 -3.08 -1.56 -11.25
C GLU A 97 -2.66 -0.09 -11.13
N LEU A 98 -1.92 0.25 -10.07
CA LEU A 98 -1.36 1.59 -9.89
C LEU A 98 -0.43 1.96 -11.04
N GLU A 99 0.54 1.11 -11.37
CA GLU A 99 1.45 1.34 -12.50
C GLU A 99 0.70 1.50 -13.83
N ALA A 100 -0.29 0.63 -14.08
CA ALA A 100 -1.11 0.70 -15.29
C ALA A 100 -1.89 2.02 -15.38
N LYS A 101 -2.43 2.52 -14.27
CA LYS A 101 -3.12 3.83 -14.22
C LYS A 101 -2.13 4.97 -14.45
N ILE A 102 -0.97 4.96 -13.80
CA ILE A 102 0.08 5.97 -13.97
C ILE A 102 0.49 6.05 -15.45
N LYS A 103 0.77 4.90 -16.07
CA LYS A 103 1.16 4.82 -17.48
C LYS A 103 0.09 5.40 -18.39
N ARG A 104 -1.18 4.99 -18.23
CA ARG A 104 -2.30 5.51 -19.01
C ARG A 104 -2.48 7.01 -18.82
N PHE A 105 -2.34 7.51 -17.60
CA PHE A 105 -2.45 8.94 -17.30
C PHE A 105 -1.37 9.75 -18.01
N LYS A 106 -0.12 9.29 -17.97
CA LYS A 106 0.99 9.90 -18.71
C LYS A 106 0.79 9.88 -20.21
N GLU A 107 0.29 8.77 -20.78
CA GLU A 107 -0.04 8.70 -22.20
C GLU A 107 -1.10 9.73 -22.61
N VAL A 108 -2.11 9.97 -21.75
CA VAL A 108 -3.14 10.99 -21.99
C VAL A 108 -2.56 12.40 -21.90
N LEU A 109 -1.72 12.69 -20.89
CA LEU A 109 -1.04 13.97 -20.78
C LEU A 109 -0.17 14.27 -22.01
N GLY A 110 0.67 13.31 -22.43
CA GLY A 110 1.50 13.46 -23.62
C GLY A 110 0.69 13.70 -24.90
N LYS A 111 -0.45 13.02 -25.07
CA LYS A 111 -1.36 13.28 -26.20
C LYS A 111 -1.98 14.68 -26.15
N ARG A 112 -2.30 15.20 -24.97
CA ARG A 112 -2.86 16.57 -24.85
C ARG A 112 -1.80 17.62 -25.11
N ASP A 113 -0.58 17.46 -24.60
CA ASP A 113 0.51 18.40 -24.86
C ASP A 113 0.84 18.49 -26.35
N LEU A 114 0.88 17.35 -27.05
CA LEU A 114 1.09 17.31 -28.50
C LEU A 114 -0.05 17.96 -29.31
N ASN A 115 -1.31 17.81 -28.86
CA ASN A 115 -2.48 18.39 -29.55
C ASN A 115 -2.73 19.86 -29.21
N ASN A 116 -2.29 20.32 -28.03
CA ASN A 116 -2.40 21.72 -27.60
C ASN A 116 -1.18 22.55 -28.02
N GLY A 117 -0.06 21.91 -28.37
CA GLY A 117 1.03 22.56 -29.08
C GLY A 117 0.50 23.07 -30.42
N PHE A 118 0.56 24.39 -30.64
CA PHE A 118 0.19 24.99 -31.93
C PHE A 118 0.98 24.32 -33.05
N VAL A 119 0.32 23.46 -33.83
CA VAL A 119 0.85 22.93 -35.08
C VAL A 119 0.43 23.91 -36.16
N PRO A 120 1.34 24.73 -36.71
CA PRO A 120 0.96 25.70 -37.74
C PRO A 120 0.44 24.94 -38.95
N GLU A 121 -0.84 25.14 -39.28
CA GLU A 121 -1.57 24.52 -40.41
C GLU A 121 -0.93 24.83 -41.78
N SER A 122 0.01 25.79 -41.80
CA SER A 122 0.79 26.16 -42.97
C SER A 122 2.24 26.44 -42.57
N HIS A 123 3.01 25.39 -42.31
CA HIS A 123 4.43 25.48 -42.60
C HIS A 123 4.53 25.50 -44.13
N ARG A 124 4.47 26.70 -44.72
CA ARG A 124 4.91 26.88 -46.12
C ARG A 124 6.22 26.16 -46.23
N SER A 125 6.26 25.09 -47.05
CA SER A 125 7.49 24.37 -47.34
C SER A 125 8.52 25.43 -47.69
N ALA A 126 9.61 25.50 -46.92
CA ALA A 126 10.64 26.51 -47.16
C ALA A 126 11.01 26.45 -48.65
N ASP A 127 10.96 27.60 -49.34
CA ASP A 127 11.26 27.59 -50.76
C ASP A 127 12.70 27.11 -50.97
N LYS A 128 13.01 26.59 -52.17
CA LYS A 128 14.34 26.01 -52.44
C LYS A 128 15.47 26.99 -52.16
N TYR A 129 15.22 28.29 -52.25
CA TYR A 129 16.19 29.33 -51.94
C TYR A 129 16.39 29.47 -50.43
N THR A 130 15.33 29.56 -49.63
CA THR A 130 15.37 29.62 -48.16
C THR A 130 16.03 28.39 -47.55
N LEU A 131 15.83 27.21 -48.13
CA LEU A 131 16.50 25.99 -47.68
C LEU A 131 18.01 26.05 -47.96
N ALA A 132 18.41 26.49 -49.15
CA ALA A 132 19.80 26.65 -49.56
C ALA A 132 20.53 27.76 -48.77
N GLU A 133 19.81 28.83 -48.41
CA GLU A 133 20.34 29.92 -47.58
C GLU A 133 20.64 29.43 -46.15
N LYS A 134 19.73 28.66 -45.55
CA LYS A 134 19.96 28.03 -44.23
C LYS A 134 21.15 27.09 -44.21
N SER A 135 21.36 26.31 -45.28
CA SER A 135 22.50 25.39 -45.41
C SER A 135 23.77 26.06 -45.95
N LYS A 136 23.74 27.37 -46.24
CA LYS A 136 24.84 28.13 -46.86
C LYS A 136 25.32 27.55 -48.20
N ASP A 137 24.43 26.89 -48.94
CA ASP A 137 24.71 26.33 -50.26
C ASP A 137 24.52 27.38 -51.36
N THR A 138 25.61 28.05 -51.70
CA THR A 138 25.63 29.12 -52.72
C THR A 138 25.26 28.63 -54.12
N LYS A 139 25.58 27.37 -54.47
CA LYS A 139 25.23 26.80 -55.78
C LYS A 139 23.72 26.60 -55.89
N ALA A 140 23.11 26.03 -54.86
CA ALA A 140 21.67 25.84 -54.81
C ALA A 140 20.91 27.18 -54.73
N MET A 141 21.46 28.20 -54.06
CA MET A 141 20.90 29.56 -54.03
C MET A 141 20.83 30.19 -55.43
N ILE A 142 21.93 30.14 -56.18
CA ILE A 142 22.00 30.68 -57.55
C ILE A 142 21.07 29.89 -58.47
N GLY A 143 21.13 28.56 -58.42
CA GLY A 143 20.25 27.68 -59.19
C GLY A 143 18.77 28.01 -58.96
N SER A 144 18.36 28.19 -57.70
CA SER A 144 16.98 28.53 -57.37
C SER A 144 16.54 29.90 -57.90
N LYS A 145 17.43 30.90 -58.00
CA LYS A 145 17.08 32.20 -58.58
C LYS A 145 16.98 32.13 -60.11
N LEU A 146 17.92 31.44 -60.77
CA LEU A 146 17.91 31.28 -62.22
C LEU A 146 16.70 30.47 -62.69
N SER A 147 16.34 29.38 -62.00
CA SER A 147 15.14 28.60 -62.33
C SER A 147 13.82 29.35 -62.17
N LYS A 148 13.78 30.44 -61.39
CA LYS A 148 12.61 31.32 -61.28
C LYS A 148 12.55 32.36 -62.42
N LEU A 149 13.69 32.69 -63.03
CA LEU A 149 13.78 33.69 -64.12
C LEU A 149 13.50 33.10 -65.50
N PHE A 150 13.73 31.81 -65.70
CA PHE A 150 13.53 31.11 -66.98
C PHE A 150 12.33 30.16 -66.96
N LYS A 151 11.34 30.48 -66.12
CA LYS A 151 10.06 29.77 -66.03
C LYS A 151 8.96 30.58 -66.69
#